data_AF-A0A540KIE6-F1
#
_entry.id   AF-A0A540KIE6-F1
#
_cell.length_a   1.000
_cell.length_b   1.000
_cell.length_c   1.000
_cell.angle_alpha   90.00
_cell.angle_beta   90.00
_cell.angle_gamma   90.00
#
_symmetry.space_group_name_H-M   'P 1'
#
loop_
_entity.id
_entity.type
_entity.pdbx_description
1 polymer ?
#
loop_
_entity_poly.entity_id
_entity_poly.type
_entity_poly.pdbx_seq_one_letter_code
_entity_poly.pdbx_strand_id
1 'polypeptide(L)'
;MGVPAVMTMGEGGSPRSPEAKLGMQVEDLWDVQEPQLSPNEKLNACFEGVPVSAFPPAPENQVIEIKSDTSLAEAVKILSQHKILSAPVVDVDAPEDASWIDRYIGIVEFAGIVVWILHQSEPPSPRTPTSPSSATALAAAANGPKGLDLEGLDFGSEFAAATSGSFFEALTSSEFYKNTQVRDISG
;
A
#
# COMPACT_ATOMS: atom_id res chain seq x y z
N MET A 1 17.22 47.88 -53.14
CA MET A 1 17.28 48.20 -51.70
C MET A 1 16.39 47.22 -50.98
N GLY A 2 16.98 46.30 -50.22
CA GLY A 2 16.25 45.28 -49.48
C GLY A 2 15.75 45.85 -48.16
N VAL A 3 14.47 45.61 -47.87
CA VAL A 3 13.92 45.75 -46.51
C VAL A 3 14.29 44.49 -45.73
N PRO A 4 14.91 44.59 -44.54
CA PRO A 4 15.23 43.40 -43.76
C PRO A 4 13.94 42.84 -43.18
N ALA A 5 13.72 41.54 -43.40
CA ALA A 5 12.73 40.77 -42.67
C ALA A 5 13.19 40.71 -41.21
N VAL A 6 12.42 41.34 -40.32
CA VAL A 6 12.54 41.09 -38.88
C VAL A 6 12.11 39.64 -38.66
N MET A 7 13.08 38.77 -38.44
CA MET A 7 12.84 37.46 -37.84
C MET A 7 12.31 37.73 -36.43
N THR A 8 11.00 37.57 -36.25
CA THR A 8 10.42 37.34 -34.94
C THR A 8 11.05 36.06 -34.40
N MET A 9 12.06 36.22 -33.53
CA MET A 9 12.49 35.14 -32.65
C MET A 9 11.23 34.60 -31.97
N GLY A 10 10.94 33.32 -32.20
CA GLY A 10 9.84 32.67 -31.54
C GLY A 10 10.03 32.83 -30.04
N GLU A 11 9.10 33.54 -29.39
CA GLU A 11 8.85 33.34 -27.97
C GLU A 11 8.51 31.86 -27.81
N GLY A 12 9.52 31.05 -27.48
CA GLY A 12 9.33 29.74 -26.87
C GLY A 12 8.53 30.01 -25.61
N GLY A 13 7.21 29.86 -25.73
CA GLY A 13 6.26 30.31 -24.73
C GLY A 13 6.63 29.76 -23.37
N SER A 14 6.70 30.65 -22.37
CA SER A 14 7.00 30.26 -21.01
C SER A 14 6.09 29.08 -20.59
N PRO A 15 6.62 28.06 -19.90
CA PRO A 15 5.87 26.84 -19.68
C PRO A 15 4.62 27.15 -18.86
N ARG A 16 3.46 26.71 -19.37
CA ARG A 16 2.14 27.12 -18.86
C ARG A 16 1.81 26.56 -17.47
N SER A 17 2.52 25.53 -17.02
CA SER A 17 2.39 24.93 -15.69
C SER A 17 3.75 24.57 -15.12
N PRO A 18 3.91 24.43 -13.80
CA PRO A 18 5.18 24.04 -13.20
C PRO A 18 5.60 22.61 -13.59
N GLU A 19 4.66 21.70 -13.88
CA GLU A 19 4.95 20.37 -14.44
C GLU A 19 5.55 20.48 -15.85
N ALA A 20 5.05 21.41 -16.67
CA ALA A 20 5.60 21.64 -18.00
C ALA A 20 7.04 22.19 -17.97
N LYS A 21 7.40 22.94 -16.93
CA LYS A 21 8.79 23.39 -16.72
C LYS A 21 9.73 22.21 -16.50
N LEU A 22 9.29 21.25 -15.67
CA LEU A 22 10.06 20.03 -15.40
C LEU A 22 10.23 19.18 -16.67
N GLY A 23 9.15 19.03 -17.46
CA GLY A 23 9.20 18.33 -18.75
C GLY A 23 10.23 18.94 -19.70
N MET A 24 10.22 20.27 -19.85
CA MET A 24 11.21 20.97 -20.68
C MET A 24 12.65 20.81 -20.16
N GLN A 25 12.85 20.83 -18.85
CA GLN A 25 14.18 20.57 -18.27
C GLN A 25 14.69 19.17 -18.63
N VAL A 26 13.83 18.16 -18.62
CA VAL A 26 14.18 16.79 -19.02
C VAL A 26 14.47 16.71 -20.52
N GLU A 27 13.71 17.42 -21.36
CA GLU A 27 13.98 17.52 -22.80
C GLU A 27 15.33 18.19 -23.10
N ASP A 28 15.66 19.28 -22.41
CA ASP A 28 16.96 19.95 -22.55
C ASP A 28 18.13 19.02 -22.18
N LEU A 29 17.96 18.23 -21.10
CA LEU A 29 18.95 17.21 -20.68
C LEU A 29 19.05 16.06 -21.69
N TRP A 30 17.93 15.68 -22.30
CA TRP A 30 17.90 14.65 -23.33
C TRP A 30 18.72 15.05 -24.57
N ASP A 31 18.65 16.30 -24.98
CA ASP A 31 19.32 16.75 -26.21
C ASP A 31 20.85 16.82 -26.08
N VAL A 32 21.37 17.00 -24.87
CA VAL A 32 22.82 17.08 -24.60
C VAL A 32 23.46 15.72 -24.29
N GLN A 33 22.65 14.68 -24.05
CA GLN A 33 23.15 13.38 -23.60
C GLN A 33 23.80 12.58 -24.75
N GLU A 34 24.90 11.88 -24.44
CA GLU A 34 25.75 11.24 -25.45
C GLU A 34 25.01 10.21 -26.32
N PRO A 35 25.30 10.13 -27.64
CA PRO A 35 24.61 9.22 -28.58
C PRO A 35 24.81 7.73 -28.32
N GLN A 36 25.75 7.37 -27.43
CA GLN A 36 26.19 5.99 -27.20
C GLN A 36 25.23 5.23 -26.25
N LEU A 37 24.38 5.94 -25.52
CA LEU A 37 23.47 5.33 -24.55
C LEU A 37 22.22 4.76 -25.23
N SER A 38 21.73 3.64 -24.70
CA SER A 38 20.41 3.16 -25.06
C SER A 38 19.33 4.16 -24.60
N PRO A 39 18.12 4.16 -25.20
CA PRO A 39 17.06 5.09 -24.80
C PRO A 39 16.72 5.06 -23.30
N ASN A 40 16.76 3.90 -22.65
CA ASN A 40 16.50 3.77 -21.21
C ASN A 40 17.62 4.37 -20.36
N GLU A 41 18.89 4.11 -20.71
CA GLU A 41 20.04 4.69 -20.00
C GLU A 41 20.07 6.21 -20.15
N LYS A 42 19.71 6.69 -21.35
CA LYS A 42 19.58 8.11 -21.64
C LYS A 42 18.50 8.77 -20.76
N LEU A 43 17.34 8.13 -20.60
CA LEU A 43 16.25 8.63 -19.74
C LEU A 43 16.66 8.65 -18.28
N ASN A 44 17.27 7.57 -17.79
CA ASN A 44 17.74 7.48 -16.40
C ASN A 44 18.76 8.58 -16.09
N ALA A 45 19.73 8.81 -16.98
CA ALA A 45 20.72 9.88 -16.82
C ALA A 45 20.10 11.28 -16.77
N CYS A 46 19.01 11.52 -17.51
CA CYS A 46 18.29 12.79 -17.42
C CYS A 46 17.68 12.98 -16.01
N PHE A 47 17.06 11.93 -15.45
CA PHE A 47 16.46 12.00 -14.12
C PHE A 47 17.50 11.98 -12.98
N GLU A 48 18.71 11.44 -13.18
CA GLU A 48 19.81 11.56 -12.20
C GLU A 48 20.20 13.02 -11.94
N GLY A 49 20.07 13.88 -12.95
CA GLY A 49 20.32 15.32 -12.84
C GLY A 49 19.16 16.13 -12.24
N VAL A 50 18.00 15.52 -12.00
CA VAL A 50 16.79 16.19 -11.53
C VAL A 50 16.45 15.74 -10.10
N PRO A 51 16.68 16.57 -9.07
CA PRO A 51 16.33 16.21 -7.71
C PRO A 51 14.81 16.13 -7.54
N VAL A 52 14.32 15.31 -6.61
CA VAL A 52 12.88 15.19 -6.32
C VAL A 52 12.27 16.54 -5.90
N SER A 53 13.07 17.43 -5.29
CA SER A 53 12.63 18.79 -4.93
C SER A 53 12.35 19.71 -6.13
N ALA A 54 12.73 19.31 -7.35
CA ALA A 54 12.38 20.05 -8.57
C ALA A 54 10.94 19.79 -9.01
N PHE A 55 10.29 18.75 -8.50
CA PHE A 55 8.88 18.47 -8.77
C PHE A 55 8.01 19.54 -8.07
N PRO A 56 6.93 19.98 -8.71
CA PRO A 56 6.04 20.95 -8.12
C PRO A 56 5.50 20.44 -6.78
N PRO A 57 5.52 21.26 -5.71
CA PRO A 57 4.92 20.87 -4.46
C PRO A 57 3.42 20.68 -4.65
N ALA A 58 2.84 19.74 -3.90
CA ALA A 58 1.40 19.64 -3.81
C ALA A 58 0.83 20.97 -3.29
N PRO A 59 -0.36 21.41 -3.77
CA PRO A 59 -1.07 22.53 -3.18
C PRO A 59 -1.22 22.30 -1.66
N GLU A 60 -1.06 23.37 -0.86
CA GLU A 60 -0.99 23.32 0.62
C GLU A 60 -2.20 22.61 1.29
N ASN A 61 -3.31 22.43 0.57
CA ASN A 61 -4.54 21.79 1.07
C ASN A 61 -4.83 20.40 0.48
N GLN A 62 -3.89 19.78 -0.25
CA GLN A 62 -4.17 18.53 -0.96
C GLN A 62 -3.65 17.27 -0.26
N VAL A 63 -2.70 17.39 0.67
CA VAL A 63 -2.16 16.23 1.38
C VAL A 63 -3.10 15.87 2.53
N ILE A 64 -3.70 14.68 2.44
CA ILE A 64 -4.52 14.12 3.52
C ILE A 64 -3.63 13.24 4.37
N GLU A 65 -3.51 13.59 5.65
CA GLU A 65 -2.75 12.84 6.63
C GLU A 65 -3.72 12.09 7.56
N ILE A 66 -3.33 10.88 7.98
CA ILE A 66 -4.11 10.07 8.90
C ILE A 66 -3.34 9.95 10.21
N LYS A 67 -4.00 10.24 11.34
CA LYS A 67 -3.36 10.12 12.66
C LYS A 67 -3.15 8.67 13.06
N SER A 68 -2.06 8.37 13.76
CA SER A 68 -1.68 7.02 14.17
C SER A 68 -2.68 6.35 15.12
N ASP A 69 -3.48 7.12 15.87
CA ASP A 69 -4.57 6.65 16.74
C ASP A 69 -5.93 6.49 16.03
N THR A 70 -6.03 6.85 14.74
CA THR A 70 -7.25 6.67 13.94
C THR A 70 -7.58 5.18 13.83
N SER A 71 -8.85 4.79 13.97
CA SER A 71 -9.26 3.40 13.73
C SER A 71 -9.20 3.04 12.24
N LEU A 72 -9.04 1.75 11.91
CA LEU A 72 -9.07 1.31 10.51
C LEU A 72 -10.38 1.65 9.81
N ALA A 73 -11.50 1.56 10.53
CA ALA A 73 -12.82 1.93 10.01
C ALA A 73 -12.87 3.41 9.57
N GLU A 74 -12.33 4.30 10.40
CA GLU A 74 -12.30 5.73 10.08
C GLU A 74 -11.25 6.04 9.00
N ALA A 75 -10.10 5.36 9.01
CA ALA A 75 -9.10 5.48 7.95
C ALA A 75 -9.65 5.09 6.57
N VAL A 76 -10.35 3.96 6.45
CA VAL A 76 -11.04 3.55 5.21
C VAL A 76 -12.06 4.58 4.76
N LYS A 77 -12.81 5.17 5.71
CA LYS A 77 -13.77 6.23 5.41
C LYS A 77 -13.09 7.50 4.89
N ILE A 78 -11.99 7.94 5.50
CA ILE A 78 -11.19 9.09 5.04
C ILE A 78 -10.68 8.83 3.61
N LEU A 79 -10.01 7.70 3.38
CA LEU A 79 -9.47 7.35 2.05
C LEU A 79 -10.59 7.33 0.99
N SER A 80 -11.75 6.75 1.32
CA SER A 80 -12.91 6.67 0.42
C SER A 80 -13.52 8.05 0.12
N GLN A 81 -13.73 8.89 1.13
CA GLN A 81 -14.31 10.22 1.00
C GLN A 81 -13.43 11.14 0.15
N HIS A 82 -12.11 11.02 0.32
CA HIS A 82 -11.11 11.80 -0.41
C HIS A 82 -10.73 11.18 -1.77
N LYS A 83 -11.24 9.98 -2.08
CA LYS A 83 -10.97 9.23 -3.33
C LYS A 83 -9.47 8.99 -3.56
N ILE A 84 -8.75 8.67 -2.48
CA ILE A 84 -7.32 8.35 -2.48
C ILE A 84 -7.10 6.91 -2.04
N LEU A 85 -6.01 6.29 -2.48
CA LEU A 85 -5.71 4.88 -2.18
C LEU A 85 -4.79 4.70 -0.97
N SER A 86 -4.07 5.76 -0.61
CA SER A 86 -3.11 5.76 0.48
C SER A 86 -2.97 7.16 1.09
N ALA A 87 -2.46 7.22 2.31
CA ALA A 87 -2.16 8.45 3.02
C ALA A 87 -0.98 8.25 3.99
N PRO A 88 -0.11 9.25 4.18
CA PRO A 88 0.90 9.22 5.23
C PRO A 88 0.26 9.16 6.62
N VAL A 89 0.93 8.47 7.53
CA VAL A 89 0.47 8.27 8.90
C VAL A 89 1.30 9.12 9.85
N VAL A 90 0.65 10.07 10.52
CA VAL A 90 1.27 11.00 11.47
C VAL A 90 1.26 10.39 12.86
N ASP A 91 2.42 10.36 13.51
CA ASP A 91 2.51 9.97 14.90
C ASP A 91 1.92 11.05 15.81
N VAL A 92 0.86 10.72 16.54
CA VAL A 92 0.24 11.62 17.52
C VAL A 92 1.11 11.83 18.76
N ASP A 93 2.08 10.94 18.99
CA ASP A 93 3.00 11.02 20.13
C ASP A 93 4.25 11.88 19.79
N ALA A 94 4.43 12.26 18.52
CA ALA A 94 5.52 13.12 18.07
C ALA A 94 5.27 14.62 18.39
N PRO A 95 6.31 15.41 18.72
CA PRO A 95 6.20 16.86 18.90
C PRO A 95 5.67 17.60 17.66
N GLU A 96 5.02 18.75 17.85
CA GLU A 96 4.53 19.56 16.72
C GLU A 96 5.65 20.06 15.79
N ASP A 97 6.84 20.31 16.33
CA ASP A 97 8.04 20.72 15.60
C ASP A 97 8.93 19.55 15.18
N ALA A 98 8.44 18.32 15.30
CA ALA A 98 9.15 17.12 14.87
C ALA A 98 9.56 17.22 13.40
N SER A 99 10.78 16.72 13.12
CA SER A 99 11.25 16.56 11.76
C SER A 99 10.41 15.52 11.02
N TRP A 100 10.42 15.52 9.69
CA TRP A 100 9.56 14.62 8.90
C TRP A 100 9.75 13.13 9.24
N ILE A 101 10.97 12.71 9.59
CA ILE A 101 11.28 11.30 9.90
C ILE A 101 10.72 10.85 11.24
N ASP A 102 10.53 11.79 12.17
CA ASP A 102 9.94 11.54 13.48
C ASP A 102 8.42 11.74 13.45
N ARG A 103 7.93 12.59 12.53
CA ARG A 103 6.50 12.90 12.39
C ARG A 103 5.71 11.78 11.71
N TYR A 104 6.27 11.11 10.70
CA TYR A 104 5.56 10.09 9.92
C TYR A 104 6.09 8.69 10.19
N ILE A 105 5.20 7.79 10.62
CA ILE A 105 5.55 6.38 10.96
C ILE A 105 5.37 5.41 9.79
N GLY A 106 4.82 5.89 8.67
CA GLY A 106 4.60 5.08 7.48
C GLY A 106 3.47 5.61 6.60
N ILE A 107 2.94 4.72 5.77
CA ILE A 107 1.81 4.98 4.88
C ILE A 107 0.76 3.92 5.14
N VAL A 108 -0.50 4.35 5.24
CA VAL A 108 -1.64 3.43 5.23
C VAL A 108 -2.23 3.39 3.83
N GLU A 109 -2.50 2.20 3.32
CA GLU A 109 -3.07 1.97 1.99
C GLU A 109 -4.14 0.89 2.03
N PHE A 110 -5.12 0.96 1.12
CA PHE A 110 -6.18 -0.06 1.03
C PHE A 110 -5.62 -1.48 0.86
N ALA A 111 -4.58 -1.65 0.04
CA ALA A 111 -3.93 -2.94 -0.17
C ALA A 111 -3.34 -3.47 1.14
N GLY A 112 -2.60 -2.64 1.88
CA GLY A 112 -2.07 -2.95 3.21
C GLY A 112 -3.14 -3.33 4.22
N ILE A 113 -4.26 -2.59 4.27
CA ILE A 113 -5.40 -2.92 5.14
C ILE A 113 -5.98 -4.30 4.80
N VAL A 114 -6.20 -4.58 3.51
CA VAL A 114 -6.74 -5.87 3.05
C VAL A 114 -5.77 -7.02 3.35
N VAL A 115 -4.48 -6.85 3.08
CA VAL A 115 -3.44 -7.84 3.38
C VAL A 115 -3.36 -8.11 4.88
N TRP A 116 -3.35 -7.06 5.69
CA TRP A 116 -3.33 -7.18 7.14
C TRP A 116 -4.56 -7.94 7.65
N ILE A 117 -5.76 -7.58 7.18
CA ILE A 117 -7.01 -8.28 7.46
C ILE A 117 -6.91 -9.79 7.15
N LEU A 118 -6.40 -10.13 5.97
CA LEU A 118 -6.29 -11.53 5.53
C LEU A 118 -5.30 -12.29 6.42
N HIS A 119 -4.18 -11.66 6.77
CA HIS A 119 -3.18 -12.28 7.64
C HIS A 119 -3.73 -12.57 9.04
N GLN A 120 -4.54 -11.67 9.60
CA GLN A 120 -5.16 -11.86 10.91
C GLN A 120 -6.28 -12.91 10.89
N SER A 121 -6.86 -13.18 9.72
CA SER A 121 -7.86 -14.23 9.55
C SER A 121 -7.28 -15.66 9.44
N GLU A 122 -5.96 -15.79 9.33
CA GLU A 122 -5.32 -17.10 9.26
C GLU A 122 -5.36 -17.77 10.65
N PRO A 123 -5.97 -18.96 10.80
CA PRO A 123 -5.95 -19.66 12.07
C PRO A 123 -4.51 -20.00 12.44
N PRO A 124 -4.13 -19.93 13.73
CA PRO A 124 -2.82 -20.39 14.16
C PRO A 124 -2.68 -21.85 13.74
N SER A 125 -1.78 -22.12 12.79
CA SER A 125 -1.51 -23.47 12.31
C SER A 125 -1.35 -24.41 13.51
N PRO A 126 -2.01 -25.59 13.53
CA PRO A 126 -1.80 -26.55 14.59
C PRO A 126 -0.38 -27.11 14.48
N ARG A 127 0.59 -26.38 15.04
CA ARG A 127 1.86 -26.96 15.48
C ARG A 127 1.53 -27.85 16.66
N THR A 128 1.14 -29.08 16.32
CA THR A 128 1.16 -30.29 17.16
C THR A 128 1.18 -30.04 18.67
N PRO A 129 0.03 -30.07 19.37
CA PRO A 129 0.09 -30.38 20.78
C PRO A 129 0.55 -31.84 20.90
N THR A 130 1.71 -32.05 21.51
CA THR A 130 2.09 -33.33 22.10
C THR A 130 1.08 -33.65 23.21
N SER A 131 -0.11 -34.09 22.83
CA SER A 131 -1.16 -34.58 23.71
C SER A 131 -1.34 -36.08 23.45
N PRO A 132 -1.57 -36.91 24.49
CA PRO A 132 -1.47 -38.37 24.39
C PRO A 132 -2.54 -39.02 23.49
N SER A 133 -3.48 -38.25 22.95
CA SER A 133 -4.56 -38.75 22.08
C SER A 133 -4.07 -39.24 20.72
N SER A 134 -2.84 -38.89 20.30
CA SER A 134 -2.27 -39.35 19.03
C SER A 134 -1.82 -40.81 19.04
N ALA A 135 -1.65 -41.44 20.21
CA ALA A 135 -1.30 -42.86 20.30
C ALA A 135 -2.46 -43.78 19.91
N THR A 136 -3.71 -43.34 20.12
CA THR A 136 -4.90 -44.14 19.82
C THR A 136 -5.25 -44.13 18.32
N ALA A 137 -4.92 -43.05 17.61
CA ALA A 137 -5.19 -42.92 16.18
C ALA A 137 -4.28 -43.81 15.30
N LEU A 138 -3.04 -44.06 15.74
CA LEU A 138 -2.12 -44.95 15.04
C LEU A 138 -2.45 -46.44 15.22
N ALA A 139 -3.11 -46.83 16.32
CA ALA A 139 -3.50 -48.22 16.56
C ALA A 139 -4.73 -48.66 15.73
N ALA A 140 -5.62 -47.71 15.38
CA ALA A 140 -6.81 -47.99 14.58
C ALA A 140 -6.50 -48.31 13.10
N ALA A 141 -5.35 -47.87 12.58
CA ALA A 141 -4.95 -48.15 11.20
C ALA A 141 -4.43 -49.60 10.98
N ALA A 142 -4.15 -50.34 12.06
CA ALA A 142 -3.57 -51.68 11.97
C ALA A 142 -4.60 -52.83 11.99
N ASN A 143 -5.86 -52.57 12.38
CA ASN A 143 -6.90 -53.59 12.45
C ASN A 143 -8.11 -53.15 11.61
N GLY A 144 -8.39 -53.90 10.54
CA GLY A 144 -9.39 -53.60 9.51
C GLY A 144 -10.82 -53.32 10.01
N PRO A 145 -11.71 -52.88 9.11
CA PRO A 145 -12.93 -52.18 9.48
C PRO A 145 -13.95 -53.14 10.07
N LYS A 146 -14.20 -53.03 11.37
CA LYS A 146 -15.44 -53.55 11.97
C LYS A 146 -16.06 -52.47 12.82
N GLY A 147 -17.16 -51.93 12.28
CA GLY A 147 -18.23 -51.21 12.96
C GLY A 147 -17.82 -50.23 14.05
N LEU A 148 -17.63 -48.96 13.68
CA LEU A 148 -17.70 -47.82 14.59
C LEU A 148 -18.54 -46.74 13.91
N ASP A 149 -19.58 -46.29 14.60
CA ASP A 149 -20.53 -45.27 14.14
C ASP A 149 -19.81 -43.99 13.71
N LEU A 150 -20.09 -43.58 12.48
CA LEU A 150 -19.54 -42.41 11.82
C LEU A 150 -20.43 -41.17 12.11
N GLU A 151 -20.76 -40.91 13.37
CA GLU A 151 -21.47 -39.68 13.79
C GLU A 151 -20.58 -38.67 14.52
N GLY A 152 -19.27 -38.95 14.67
CA GLY A 152 -18.37 -38.11 15.48
C GLY A 152 -17.09 -37.66 14.80
N LEU A 153 -16.91 -37.91 13.50
CA LEU A 153 -15.69 -37.56 12.79
C LEU A 153 -15.96 -36.40 11.83
N ASP A 154 -15.95 -35.19 12.40
CA ASP A 154 -15.86 -33.94 11.64
C ASP A 154 -14.46 -33.84 11.00
N PHE A 155 -14.27 -34.61 9.93
CA PHE A 155 -13.14 -34.43 9.04
C PHE A 155 -13.49 -33.33 8.04
N GLY A 156 -13.17 -32.09 8.41
CA GLY A 156 -12.85 -31.05 7.44
C GLY A 156 -14.02 -30.27 6.86
N SER A 157 -15.05 -29.96 7.66
CA SER A 157 -16.04 -28.96 7.26
C SER A 157 -15.56 -27.50 7.46
N GLU A 158 -14.50 -27.27 8.24
CA GLU A 158 -14.11 -25.90 8.64
C GLU A 158 -13.09 -25.23 7.69
N PHE A 159 -12.32 -26.01 6.91
CA PHE A 159 -11.36 -25.45 5.94
C PHE A 159 -11.99 -25.02 4.60
N ALA A 160 -13.17 -25.57 4.30
CA ALA A 160 -13.98 -25.22 3.13
C ALA A 160 -15.28 -24.51 3.54
N ALA A 161 -15.35 -23.93 4.74
CA ALA A 161 -16.14 -22.73 4.96
C ALA A 161 -15.47 -21.62 4.15
N ALA A 162 -15.58 -21.76 2.83
CA ALA A 162 -15.26 -20.78 1.82
C ALA A 162 -15.68 -19.45 2.38
N THR A 163 -14.74 -18.50 2.45
CA THR A 163 -14.97 -17.07 2.70
C THR A 163 -16.41 -16.77 2.35
N SER A 164 -17.31 -16.78 3.35
CA SER A 164 -18.73 -16.72 3.07
C SER A 164 -18.96 -15.42 2.30
N GLY A 165 -19.99 -15.32 1.47
CA GLY A 165 -20.28 -14.05 0.77
C GLY A 165 -20.37 -12.84 1.72
N SER A 166 -20.53 -13.08 3.02
CA SER A 166 -20.56 -12.12 4.13
C SER A 166 -19.25 -11.95 4.91
N PHE A 167 -18.11 -12.56 4.53
CA PHE A 167 -16.86 -12.47 5.29
C PHE A 167 -16.43 -11.03 5.55
N PHE A 168 -16.38 -10.21 4.48
CA PHE A 168 -16.00 -8.80 4.60
C PHE A 168 -17.01 -8.00 5.44
N GLU A 169 -18.29 -8.34 5.37
CA GLU A 169 -19.34 -7.70 6.18
C GLU A 169 -19.18 -8.05 7.67
N ALA A 170 -18.97 -9.34 7.99
CA ALA A 170 -18.73 -9.79 9.36
C ALA A 170 -17.45 -9.18 9.94
N LEU A 171 -16.39 -9.11 9.14
CA LEU A 171 -15.13 -8.53 9.53
C LEU A 171 -15.22 -7.01 9.74
N THR A 172 -15.79 -6.26 8.79
CA THR A 172 -15.94 -4.80 8.93
C THR A 172 -16.91 -4.42 10.05
N SER A 173 -17.78 -5.35 10.46
CA SER A 173 -18.66 -5.22 11.64
C SER A 173 -18.01 -5.66 12.95
N SER A 174 -16.84 -6.33 12.90
CA SER A 174 -16.17 -6.87 14.08
C SER A 174 -15.55 -5.79 14.97
N GLU A 175 -15.48 -6.06 16.27
CA GLU A 175 -14.76 -5.19 17.21
C GLU A 175 -13.27 -5.14 16.91
N PHE A 176 -12.72 -6.22 16.33
CA PHE A 176 -11.33 -6.27 15.89
C PHE A 176 -11.03 -5.16 14.86
N TYR A 177 -11.82 -5.08 13.79
CA TYR A 177 -11.64 -4.06 12.76
C TYR A 177 -11.89 -2.63 13.30
N LYS A 178 -12.88 -2.46 14.18
CA LYS A 178 -13.22 -1.14 14.75
C LYS A 178 -12.18 -0.61 15.74
N ASN A 179 -11.54 -1.50 16.49
CA ASN A 179 -10.62 -1.12 17.56
C ASN A 179 -9.15 -1.12 17.12
N THR A 180 -8.83 -1.75 15.99
CA THR A 180 -7.48 -1.68 15.41
C THR A 180 -7.18 -0.25 14.98
N GLN A 181 -6.02 0.25 15.39
CA GLN A 181 -5.55 1.58 15.03
C GLN A 181 -4.59 1.50 13.84
N VAL A 182 -4.47 2.62 13.13
CA VAL A 182 -3.58 2.73 11.97
C VAL A 182 -2.13 2.46 12.38
N ARG A 183 -1.69 2.86 13.58
CA ARG A 183 -0.34 2.53 14.11
C ARG A 183 -0.04 1.03 14.19
N ASP A 184 -1.05 0.18 14.31
CA ASP A 184 -0.86 -1.27 14.45
C ASP A 184 -0.50 -1.94 13.11
N ILE A 185 -0.68 -1.22 12.01
CA ILE A 185 -0.50 -1.73 10.64
C ILE A 185 0.46 -0.90 9.79
N SER A 186 0.91 0.24 10.32
CA SER A 186 1.75 1.19 9.59
C SER A 186 3.21 0.94 9.91
N GLY A 187 4.00 0.65 8.88
CA GLY A 187 5.45 0.43 8.95
C GLY A 187 6.04 0.13 7.59
#